data_AF-L9VVG2-F1
#
_entry.id   AF-L9VVG2-F1
#
_cell.length_a   1.000
_cell.length_b   1.000
_cell.length_c   1.000
_cell.angle_alpha   90.00
_cell.angle_beta   90.00
_cell.angle_gamma   90.00
#
_symmetry.space_group_name_H-M   'P 1'
#
loop_
_entity.id
_entity.type
_entity.pdbx_description
1 polymer ?
#
loop_
_entity_poly.entity_id
_entity_poly.type
_entity_poly.pdbx_seq_one_letter_code
_entity_poly.pdbx_strand_id
1 'polypeptide(L)'
;MGADNPPPTDEKIVDDVYHDRNLLAIAFARAMRLTWGPDTAGWYRHDDWPVVWVDMLAGQKSWHVTPDLERSPLENSEPTNGYDGNSRAIKNRRLTRYITRSY
;
A
#
# COMPACT_ATOMS: atom_id res chain seq x y z
N MET A 1 -1.01 -3.77 -48.87
CA MET A 1 -1.24 -2.53 -48.09
C MET A 1 -1.33 -2.93 -46.63
N GLY A 2 -0.20 -2.95 -45.93
CA GLY A 2 -0.16 -3.23 -44.48
C GLY A 2 -0.66 -1.99 -43.75
N ALA A 3 -1.63 -2.16 -42.86
CA ALA A 3 -2.03 -1.08 -41.97
C ALA A 3 -0.90 -0.88 -40.96
N ASP A 4 -0.18 0.23 -41.09
CA ASP A 4 0.67 0.79 -40.04
C ASP A 4 -0.23 1.22 -38.88
N ASN A 5 -0.67 0.26 -38.07
CA ASN A 5 -1.27 0.57 -36.78
C ASN A 5 -0.11 0.91 -35.84
N PRO A 6 0.00 2.15 -35.32
CA PRO A 6 0.98 2.46 -34.31
C PRO A 6 0.75 1.56 -33.08
N PRO A 7 1.81 1.19 -32.34
CA PRO A 7 1.65 0.44 -31.10
C PRO A 7 0.68 1.18 -30.18
N PRO A 8 -0.17 0.48 -29.42
CA PRO A 8 -1.06 1.13 -28.48
C PRO A 8 -0.21 2.01 -27.55
N THR A 9 -0.44 3.31 -27.56
CA THR A 9 0.09 4.23 -26.55
C THR A 9 -0.73 4.01 -25.28
N ASP A 10 -0.58 2.84 -24.70
CA ASP A 10 -1.23 2.40 -23.46
C ASP A 10 -0.51 3.04 -22.25
N GLU A 11 -0.26 4.35 -22.36
CA GLU A 11 0.24 5.14 -21.25
C GLU A 11 -0.94 5.30 -20.30
N LYS A 12 -1.06 4.40 -19.33
CA LYS A 12 -2.02 4.55 -18.24
C LYS A 12 -1.86 5.95 -17.68
N ILE A 13 -2.95 6.71 -17.67
CA ILE A 13 -2.99 8.03 -17.05
C ILE A 13 -2.58 7.81 -15.59
N VAL A 14 -1.75 8.71 -15.06
CA VAL A 14 -1.18 8.60 -13.71
C VAL A 14 -2.26 8.30 -12.65
N ASP A 15 -3.46 8.84 -12.83
CA ASP A 15 -4.62 8.60 -11.97
C ASP A 15 -5.09 7.15 -11.97
N ASP A 16 -5.08 6.45 -13.11
CA ASP A 16 -5.43 5.03 -13.20
C ASP A 16 -4.41 4.16 -12.46
N VAL A 17 -3.13 4.51 -12.54
CA VAL A 17 -2.06 3.84 -11.78
C VAL A 17 -2.29 4.02 -10.27
N TYR A 18 -2.68 5.22 -9.83
CA TYR A 18 -3.00 5.47 -8.44
C TYR A 18 -4.30 4.76 -8.00
N HIS A 19 -5.30 4.68 -8.87
CA HIS A 19 -6.54 3.96 -8.61
C HIS A 19 -6.27 2.46 -8.35
N ASP A 20 -5.59 1.79 -9.29
CA ASP A 20 -5.24 0.37 -9.17
C ASP A 20 -4.37 0.10 -7.94
N ARG A 21 -3.39 0.98 -7.68
CA ARG A 21 -2.51 0.87 -6.52
C ARG A 21 -3.27 1.07 -5.20
N ASN A 22 -4.26 1.95 -5.16
CA ASN A 22 -5.09 2.16 -3.98
C ASN A 22 -6.01 0.96 -3.73
N LEU A 23 -6.63 0.41 -4.77
CA LEU A 23 -7.42 -0.83 -4.67
C LEU A 23 -6.57 -1.99 -4.16
N LEU A 24 -5.35 -2.15 -4.69
CA LEU A 24 -4.41 -3.17 -4.22
C LEU A 24 -4.04 -2.98 -2.74
N ALA A 25 -3.74 -1.74 -2.32
CA ALA A 25 -3.39 -1.46 -0.93
C ALA A 25 -4.53 -1.84 0.03
N ILE A 26 -5.78 -1.49 -0.32
CA ILE A 26 -6.97 -1.80 0.47
C ILE A 26 -7.22 -3.31 0.53
N ALA A 27 -7.19 -3.97 -0.63
CA ALA A 27 -7.40 -5.42 -0.72
C ALA A 27 -6.34 -6.18 0.07
N PHE A 28 -5.07 -5.75 -0.04
CA PHE A 28 -3.95 -6.34 0.69
C PHE A 28 -4.10 -6.16 2.21
N ALA A 29 -4.40 -4.95 2.67
CA ALA A 29 -4.63 -4.69 4.09
C ALA A 29 -5.78 -5.54 4.66
N ARG A 30 -6.88 -5.66 3.90
CA ARG A 30 -8.01 -6.51 4.29
C ARG A 30 -7.60 -7.98 4.37
N ALA A 31 -6.84 -8.48 3.40
CA ALA A 31 -6.34 -9.86 3.41
C ALA A 31 -5.44 -10.13 4.61
N MET A 32 -4.56 -9.19 4.97
CA MET A 32 -3.67 -9.33 6.14
C MET A 32 -4.46 -9.37 7.45
N ARG A 33 -5.45 -8.48 7.65
CA ARG A 33 -6.35 -8.57 8.82
C ARG A 33 -7.00 -9.95 8.93
N LEU A 34 -7.51 -10.47 7.82
CA LEU A 34 -8.18 -11.78 7.79
C LEU A 34 -7.22 -12.95 8.05
N THR A 35 -5.96 -12.83 7.63
CA THR A 35 -4.98 -13.93 7.71
C THR A 35 -4.21 -13.94 9.02
N TRP A 36 -3.81 -12.76 9.52
CA TRP A 36 -2.88 -12.62 10.65
C TRP A 36 -3.48 -11.92 11.87
N GLY A 37 -4.73 -11.45 11.77
CA GLY A 37 -5.48 -10.90 12.89
C GLY A 37 -5.73 -9.38 12.79
N PRO A 38 -6.64 -8.86 13.61
CA PRO A 38 -7.13 -7.48 13.50
C PRO A 38 -6.03 -6.43 13.68
N ASP A 39 -5.01 -6.71 14.48
CA ASP A 39 -3.97 -5.73 14.82
C ASP A 39 -2.86 -5.59 13.76
N THR A 40 -3.01 -6.26 12.61
CA THR A 40 -1.98 -6.31 11.56
C THR A 40 -2.17 -5.30 10.45
N ALA A 41 -3.36 -4.71 10.31
CA ALA A 41 -3.61 -3.67 9.31
C ALA A 41 -4.84 -2.84 9.65
N GLY A 42 -4.89 -1.64 9.09
CA GLY A 42 -5.99 -0.70 9.28
C GLY A 42 -5.76 0.57 8.47
N TRP A 43 -6.47 1.63 8.83
CA TRP A 43 -6.21 2.94 8.29
C TRP A 43 -6.44 4.06 9.31
N TYR A 44 -5.75 5.17 9.10
CA TYR A 44 -5.88 6.39 9.90
C TYR A 44 -5.75 7.63 8.99
N ARG A 45 -6.02 8.83 9.54
CA ARG A 45 -5.80 10.10 8.83
C ARG A 45 -4.43 10.68 9.16
N HIS A 46 -3.72 11.16 8.14
CA HIS A 46 -2.46 11.88 8.26
C HIS A 46 -2.45 13.05 7.27
N ASP A 47 -2.31 14.28 7.74
CA ASP A 47 -2.30 15.50 6.92
C ASP A 47 -3.42 15.53 5.87
N ASP A 48 -4.67 15.33 6.31
CA ASP A 48 -5.91 15.26 5.49
C ASP A 48 -6.05 14.06 4.55
N TRP A 49 -5.03 13.22 4.43
CA TRP A 49 -5.07 12.02 3.60
C TRP A 49 -5.31 10.77 4.42
N PRO A 50 -6.20 9.86 3.96
CA PRO A 50 -6.28 8.54 4.56
C PRO A 50 -5.04 7.73 4.20
N VAL A 51 -4.47 7.07 5.21
CA VAL A 51 -3.31 6.21 5.11
C VAL A 51 -3.71 4.79 5.46
N VAL A 52 -3.61 3.89 4.48
CA VAL A 52 -3.67 2.45 4.74
C VAL A 52 -2.32 2.01 5.27
N TRP A 53 -2.30 1.20 6.33
CA TRP A 53 -1.10 0.58 6.86
C TRP A 53 -1.26 -0.93 7.03
N VAL A 54 -0.13 -1.62 6.93
CA VAL A 54 0.00 -3.06 7.16
C VAL A 54 1.30 -3.31 7.88
N ASP A 55 1.25 -4.03 9.00
CA ASP A 55 2.41 -4.54 9.69
C ASP A 55 2.81 -5.92 9.14
N MET A 56 4.10 -6.09 8.87
CA MET A 56 4.66 -7.31 8.29
C MET A 56 5.98 -7.65 8.98
N LEU A 57 6.39 -8.91 8.88
CA LEU A 57 7.70 -9.36 9.37
C LEU A 57 8.88 -8.55 8.81
N ALA A 58 8.74 -7.99 7.61
CA ALA A 58 9.75 -7.14 6.97
C ALA A 58 9.59 -5.64 7.33
N GLY A 59 8.80 -5.32 8.35
CA GLY A 59 8.44 -3.97 8.77
C GLY A 59 7.18 -3.43 8.10
N GLN A 60 6.66 -2.34 8.66
CA GLN A 60 5.39 -1.75 8.23
C GLN A 60 5.47 -1.24 6.79
N LYS A 61 4.32 -1.28 6.11
CA LYS A 61 4.07 -0.59 4.84
C LYS A 61 2.87 0.32 5.00
N SER A 62 2.91 1.44 4.29
CA SER A 62 1.81 2.40 4.27
C SER A 62 1.67 3.08 2.92
N TRP A 63 0.44 3.47 2.61
CA TRP A 63 0.05 4.15 1.37
C TRP A 63 -0.98 5.23 1.67
N HIS A 64 -0.72 6.46 1.23
CA HIS A 64 -1.78 7.45 1.05
C HIS A 64 -2.70 6.96 -0.06
N VAL A 65 -4.00 6.94 0.21
CA VAL A 65 -5.03 6.54 -0.74
C VAL A 65 -6.07 7.66 -0.89
N THR A 66 -7.02 7.48 -1.79
CA THR A 66 -8.11 8.44 -1.99
C THR A 66 -9.05 8.50 -0.77
N PRO A 67 -9.71 9.66 -0.53
CA PRO A 67 -10.71 9.83 0.54
C PRO A 67 -11.84 8.79 0.54
N ASP A 68 -12.15 8.18 -0.60
CA ASP A 68 -13.15 7.11 -0.69
C ASP A 68 -12.84 5.86 0.17
N LEU A 69 -11.61 5.72 0.70
CA LEU A 69 -11.25 4.69 1.68
C LEU A 69 -12.20 4.65 2.88
N GLU A 70 -12.71 5.80 3.33
CA GLU A 70 -13.57 5.89 4.52
C GLU A 70 -14.88 5.10 4.35
N ARG A 71 -15.25 4.80 3.10
CA ARG A 71 -16.42 3.97 2.75
C ARG A 71 -16.07 2.48 2.62
N SER A 72 -14.79 2.14 2.73
CA SER A 72 -14.30 0.77 2.65
C SER A 72 -14.59 0.01 3.96
N PRO A 73 -14.65 -1.34 3.91
CA PRO A 73 -14.81 -2.17 5.11
C PRO A 73 -13.51 -2.32 5.92
N LEU A 74 -12.44 -1.58 5.58
CA LEU A 74 -11.20 -1.60 6.36
C LEU A 74 -11.41 -0.79 7.64
N GLU A 75 -11.00 -1.35 8.77
CA GLU A 75 -11.22 -0.73 10.07
C GLU A 75 -10.33 0.50 10.26
N ASN A 76 -10.92 1.56 10.83
CA ASN A 76 -10.18 2.75 11.23
C ASN A 76 -9.42 2.42 12.52
N SER A 77 -8.11 2.24 12.41
CA SER A 77 -7.22 1.94 13.51
C SER A 77 -5.82 2.42 13.19
N GLU A 78 -5.09 2.86 14.19
CA GLU A 78 -3.66 3.16 14.06
C GLU A 78 -2.81 1.90 14.29
N PRO A 79 -1.56 1.86 13.80
CA PRO A 79 -0.65 0.76 14.11
C PRO A 79 -0.40 0.66 15.61
N THR A 80 -0.53 -0.54 16.17
CA THR A 80 -0.40 -0.79 17.62
C THR A 80 0.96 -0.36 18.18
N ASN A 81 2.03 -0.51 17.40
CA ASN A 81 3.39 -0.13 17.78
C ASN A 81 3.79 1.27 17.24
N GLY A 82 2.82 2.03 16.74
CA GLY A 82 3.05 3.29 16.06
C GLY A 82 3.63 3.12 14.65
N TYR A 83 3.86 4.26 14.00
CA TYR A 83 4.45 4.32 12.66
C TYR A 83 5.97 4.07 12.73
N ASP A 84 6.45 3.04 12.01
CA ASP A 84 7.84 2.60 12.08
C ASP A 84 8.76 3.26 11.02
N GLY A 85 8.23 4.23 10.26
CA GLY A 85 8.95 4.99 9.24
C GLY A 85 9.00 4.32 7.86
N ASN A 86 8.86 5.12 6.80
CA ASN A 86 8.79 4.65 5.41
C ASN A 86 9.74 5.40 4.46
N SER A 87 10.85 5.96 4.98
CA SER A 87 11.85 6.65 4.14
C SER A 87 12.45 5.69 3.11
N ARG A 88 12.93 6.22 1.97
CA ARG A 88 13.59 5.40 0.94
C ARG A 88 14.75 4.58 1.53
N ALA A 89 15.52 5.18 2.43
CA ALA A 89 16.61 4.50 3.13
C ALA A 89 16.10 3.35 4.02
N ILE A 90 15.02 3.56 4.77
CA ILE A 90 14.40 2.52 5.61
C ILE A 90 13.85 1.39 4.73
N LYS A 91 13.13 1.71 3.65
CA LYS A 91 12.59 0.75 2.69
C LYS A 91 13.70 -0.11 2.08
N ASN A 92 14.76 0.52 1.59
CA ASN A 92 15.89 -0.18 0.99
C ASN A 92 16.59 -1.08 2.01
N ARG A 93 16.81 -0.59 3.25
CA ARG A 93 17.38 -1.41 4.33
C ARG A 93 16.52 -2.63 4.64
N ARG A 94 15.19 -2.47 4.74
CA ARG A 94 14.24 -3.58 4.97
C ARG A 94 14.29 -4.59 3.83
N LEU A 95 14.30 -4.12 2.58
CA LEU A 95 14.42 -4.97 1.40
C LEU A 95 15.72 -5.78 1.42
N THR A 96 16.86 -5.12 1.71
CA THR A 96 18.15 -5.79 1.85
C THR A 96 18.07 -6.88 2.92
N ARG A 97 17.62 -6.57 4.14
CA ARG A 97 17.47 -7.53 5.24
C ARG A 97 16.62 -8.74 4.87
N TYR A 98 15.50 -8.50 4.19
CA TYR A 98 14.61 -9.57 3.72
C TYR A 98 15.31 -10.50 2.72
N ILE A 99 16.00 -9.92 1.71
CA ILE A 99 16.74 -10.68 0.69
C ILE A 99 17.90 -11.45 1.33
N THR A 100 18.61 -10.87 2.29
CA THR A 100 19.79 -11.47 2.94
C THR A 100 19.45 -12.32 4.16
N ARG A 101 18.17 -12.40 4.57
CA ARG A 101 17.70 -13.07 5.81
C ARG A 101 18.41 -12.60 7.09
N SER A 102 18.83 -11.35 7.13
CA SER A 102 19.46 -10.74 8.31
C SER A 102 18.43 -9.92 9.09
N TYR A 103 17.77 -10.57 10.05
CA TYR A 103 16.76 -9.96 10.92
C TYR A 103 17.39 -9.41 12.19
#